data_AF-A0A917CJE2-F1
#
_entry.id   AF-A0A917CJE2-F1
#
_cell.length_a   1.000
_cell.length_b   1.000
_cell.length_c   1.000
_cell.angle_alpha   90.00
_cell.angle_beta   90.00
_cell.angle_gamma   90.00
#
_symmetry.space_group_name_H-M   'P 1'
#
loop_
_entity.id
_entity.type
_entity.pdbx_description
1 polymer ?
#
loop_
_entity_poly.entity_id
_entity_poly.type
_entity_poly.pdbx_seq_one_letter_code
_entity_poly.pdbx_strand_id
1 'polypeptide(L)'
;MALFTKRTSRATRKAEAKALLHKAKIEAKLNAKNERKQLKELVKNDNKALANQQKLDKAALKTYEVQQKAANEGKLTVGKVRKYIAIARVVSPILMPIAYKLSTVVRAQLDERRATRIGVGVGELAEFTGHGAKLSARISGAERSTKQIEATHSGEEVGKFVSAISGRLTELTTAVRAAEQMPPARRKIAHAAISNELDGIEADILARLGVR
;
A
#
# COMPACT_ATOMS: atom_id res chain seq x y z
N MET A 1 71.77 29.19 -82.26
CA MET A 1 72.66 28.68 -81.19
C MET A 1 72.09 27.38 -80.66
N ALA A 2 72.83 26.27 -80.80
CA ALA A 2 72.41 24.95 -80.36
C ALA A 2 72.58 24.78 -78.83
N LEU A 3 71.56 24.26 -78.15
CA LEU A 3 71.65 23.78 -76.76
C LEU A 3 71.62 22.25 -76.78
N PHE A 4 72.81 21.66 -76.69
CA PHE A 4 73.04 20.22 -76.61
C PHE A 4 72.38 19.62 -75.34
N THR A 5 71.42 18.70 -75.49
CA THR A 5 70.92 17.88 -74.38
C THR A 5 71.89 16.72 -74.12
N LYS A 6 72.42 16.66 -72.90
CA LYS A 6 73.45 15.70 -72.49
C LYS A 6 72.86 14.28 -72.44
N ARG A 7 73.12 13.45 -73.45
CA ARG A 7 72.80 12.01 -73.41
C ARG A 7 73.65 11.32 -72.34
N THR A 8 73.01 10.79 -71.30
CA THR A 8 73.65 9.94 -70.30
C THR A 8 74.18 8.65 -70.95
N SER A 9 75.39 8.23 -70.58
CA SER A 9 76.08 7.11 -71.23
C SER A 9 75.37 5.77 -70.96
N ARG A 10 75.50 4.78 -71.85
CA ARG A 10 74.88 3.45 -71.72
C ARG A 10 75.22 2.75 -70.40
N ALA A 11 76.39 3.06 -69.82
CA ALA A 11 76.83 2.55 -68.53
C ALA A 11 75.98 3.09 -67.36
N THR A 12 75.67 4.40 -67.36
CA THR A 12 74.85 5.03 -66.31
C THR A 12 73.43 4.46 -66.28
N ARG A 13 72.78 4.26 -67.43
CA ARG A 13 71.44 3.64 -67.50
C ARG A 13 71.41 2.20 -67.02
N LYS A 14 72.47 1.41 -67.27
CA LYS A 14 72.57 0.03 -66.74
C LYS A 14 72.74 0.02 -65.23
N ALA A 15 73.48 0.98 -64.67
CA ALA A 15 73.63 1.14 -63.22
C ALA A 15 72.31 1.58 -62.57
N GLU A 16 71.62 2.57 -63.16
CA GLU A 16 70.30 3.02 -62.72
C GLU A 16 69.26 1.91 -62.78
N ALA A 17 69.22 1.13 -63.87
CA ALA A 17 68.33 -0.01 -63.98
C ALA A 17 68.61 -1.09 -62.92
N LYS A 18 69.89 -1.41 -62.64
CA LYS A 18 70.26 -2.34 -61.56
C LYS A 18 69.88 -1.80 -60.18
N ALA A 19 70.05 -0.50 -59.94
CA ALA A 19 69.66 0.15 -58.69
C ALA A 19 68.14 0.12 -58.49
N LEU A 20 67.36 0.38 -59.55
CA LEU A 20 65.90 0.28 -59.54
C LEU A 20 65.43 -1.15 -59.28
N LEU A 21 66.05 -2.15 -59.93
CA LEU A 21 65.74 -3.56 -59.67
C LEU A 21 66.07 -3.98 -58.24
N HIS A 22 67.20 -3.53 -57.70
CA HIS A 22 67.58 -3.81 -56.32
C HIS A 22 66.61 -3.15 -55.32
N LYS A 23 66.23 -1.88 -55.57
CA LYS A 23 65.23 -1.15 -54.79
C LYS A 23 63.88 -1.86 -54.83
N ALA A 24 63.39 -2.22 -56.01
CA ALA A 24 62.13 -2.95 -56.18
C ALA A 24 62.15 -4.32 -55.47
N LYS A 25 63.28 -5.04 -55.52
CA LYS A 25 63.43 -6.32 -54.81
C LYS A 25 63.42 -6.17 -53.29
N ILE A 26 63.98 -5.08 -52.76
CA ILE A 26 63.94 -4.77 -51.33
C ILE A 26 62.53 -4.34 -50.92
N GLU A 27 61.89 -3.46 -51.69
CA GLU A 27 60.53 -3.00 -51.45
C GLU A 27 59.54 -4.18 -51.47
N ALA A 28 59.64 -5.08 -52.46
CA ALA A 28 58.82 -6.29 -52.50
C ALA A 28 59.03 -7.19 -51.27
N LYS A 29 60.28 -7.35 -50.81
CA LYS A 29 60.58 -8.13 -49.59
C LYS A 29 60.03 -7.47 -48.32
N LEU A 30 60.13 -6.15 -48.21
CA LEU A 30 59.62 -5.40 -47.05
C LEU A 30 58.09 -5.39 -47.05
N ASN A 31 57.46 -5.22 -48.21
CA ASN A 31 56.01 -5.27 -48.37
C ASN A 31 55.47 -6.66 -48.02
N ALA A 32 56.07 -7.74 -48.55
CA ALA A 32 55.67 -9.11 -48.19
C ALA A 32 55.83 -9.39 -46.68
N LYS A 33 56.85 -8.82 -46.03
CA LYS A 33 57.05 -8.94 -44.57
C LYS A 33 55.99 -8.17 -43.78
N ASN A 34 55.58 -6.99 -44.27
CA ASN A 34 54.53 -6.17 -43.65
C ASN A 34 53.15 -6.80 -43.84
N GLU A 35 52.82 -7.28 -45.04
CA GLU A 35 51.57 -8.00 -45.33
C GLU A 35 51.43 -9.24 -44.44
N ARG A 36 52.52 -10.02 -44.28
CA ARG A 36 52.50 -11.19 -43.38
C ARG A 36 52.26 -10.80 -41.92
N LYS A 37 52.74 -9.63 -41.47
CA LYS A 37 52.45 -9.12 -40.11
C LYS A 37 51.00 -8.69 -39.98
N GLN A 38 50.49 -7.94 -40.95
CA GLN A 38 49.09 -7.48 -40.98
C GLN A 38 48.11 -8.66 -41.00
N LEU A 39 48.33 -9.66 -41.86
CA LEU A 39 47.50 -10.87 -41.90
C LEU A 39 47.50 -11.62 -40.57
N LYS A 40 48.65 -11.70 -39.88
CA LYS A 40 48.72 -12.31 -38.54
C LYS A 40 47.95 -11.52 -37.49
N GLU A 41 47.97 -10.19 -37.56
CA GLU A 41 47.21 -9.32 -36.64
C GLU A 41 45.71 -9.41 -36.91
N LEU A 42 45.29 -9.42 -38.18
CA LEU A 42 43.90 -9.64 -38.58
C LEU A 42 43.38 -10.97 -38.05
N VAL A 43 44.08 -12.08 -38.28
CA VAL A 43 43.68 -13.39 -37.75
C VAL A 43 43.60 -13.40 -36.21
N LYS A 44 44.51 -12.71 -35.51
CA LYS A 44 44.44 -12.58 -34.05
C LYS A 44 43.23 -11.78 -33.59
N ASN A 45 42.90 -10.70 -34.30
CA ASN A 45 41.76 -9.86 -33.99
C ASN A 45 40.44 -10.59 -34.28
N ASP A 46 40.36 -11.31 -35.40
CA ASP A 46 39.21 -12.14 -35.78
C ASP A 46 38.99 -13.24 -34.73
N ASN A 47 40.04 -13.94 -34.31
CA ASN A 47 39.92 -14.96 -33.25
C ASN A 47 39.43 -14.38 -31.91
N LYS A 48 39.87 -13.17 -31.54
CA LYS A 48 39.37 -12.48 -30.34
C LYS A 48 37.92 -12.05 -30.49
N ALA A 49 37.53 -11.56 -31.66
CA ALA A 49 36.15 -11.16 -31.94
C ALA A 49 35.20 -12.38 -31.89
N LEU A 50 35.59 -13.50 -32.50
CA LEU A 50 34.84 -14.75 -32.46
C LEU A 50 34.69 -15.30 -31.03
N ALA A 51 35.75 -15.26 -30.22
CA ALA A 51 35.69 -15.68 -28.82
C ALA A 51 34.76 -14.79 -27.97
N ASN A 52 34.71 -13.49 -28.25
CA ASN A 52 33.78 -12.58 -27.58
C ASN A 52 32.35 -12.80 -28.02
N GLN A 53 32.09 -13.00 -29.32
CA GLN A 53 30.77 -13.35 -29.85
C GLN A 53 30.24 -14.64 -29.20
N GLN A 54 31.05 -15.70 -29.12
CA GLN A 54 30.65 -16.93 -28.46
C GLN A 54 30.29 -16.76 -26.98
N LYS A 55 30.94 -15.83 -26.25
CA LYS A 55 30.59 -15.54 -24.86
C LYS A 55 29.25 -14.81 -24.76
N LEU A 56 29.02 -13.86 -25.65
CA LEU A 56 27.76 -13.12 -25.73
C LEU A 56 26.61 -14.07 -26.09
N ASP A 57 26.81 -14.95 -27.07
CA ASP A 57 25.82 -15.96 -27.48
C ASP A 57 25.50 -16.92 -26.34
N LYS A 58 26.51 -17.39 -25.60
CA LYS A 58 26.29 -18.24 -24.40
C LYS A 58 25.53 -17.50 -23.30
N ALA A 59 25.80 -16.21 -23.09
CA ALA A 59 25.06 -15.41 -22.12
C ALA A 59 23.60 -15.22 -22.57
N ALA A 60 23.39 -14.92 -23.86
CA ALA A 60 22.06 -14.79 -24.46
C ALA A 60 21.27 -16.09 -24.32
N LEU A 61 21.85 -17.25 -24.68
CA LEU A 61 21.21 -18.56 -24.51
C LEU A 61 20.79 -18.85 -23.07
N LYS A 62 21.66 -18.57 -22.09
CA LYS A 62 21.30 -18.70 -20.67
C LYS A 62 20.14 -17.79 -20.27
N THR A 63 20.11 -16.55 -20.78
CA THR A 63 18.99 -15.64 -20.50
C THR A 63 17.69 -16.11 -21.14
N TYR A 64 17.73 -16.64 -22.37
CA TYR A 64 16.56 -17.22 -23.03
C TYR A 64 16.07 -18.48 -22.32
N GLU A 65 16.96 -19.34 -21.84
CA GLU A 65 16.59 -20.53 -21.05
C GLU A 65 15.91 -20.15 -19.73
N VAL A 66 16.41 -19.12 -19.03
CA VAL A 66 15.79 -18.62 -17.79
C VAL A 66 14.43 -18.02 -18.08
N GLN A 67 14.28 -17.28 -19.18
CA GLN A 67 13.00 -16.71 -19.60
C GLN A 67 11.99 -17.78 -20.02
N GLN A 68 12.40 -18.83 -20.74
CA GLN A 68 11.54 -19.95 -21.09
C GLN A 68 11.10 -20.73 -19.85
N LYS A 69 12.01 -20.96 -18.89
CA LYS A 69 11.66 -21.57 -17.60
C LYS A 69 10.67 -20.70 -16.82
N ALA A 70 10.86 -19.39 -16.81
CA ALA A 70 9.95 -18.45 -16.17
C ALA A 70 8.58 -18.35 -16.87
N ALA A 71 8.51 -18.53 -18.20
CA ALA A 71 7.28 -18.53 -18.98
C ALA A 71 6.50 -19.85 -18.85
N ASN A 72 7.21 -20.98 -18.75
CA ASN A 72 6.61 -22.32 -18.59
C ASN A 72 6.17 -22.60 -17.14
N GLU A 73 6.85 -22.00 -16.16
CA GLU A 73 6.41 -22.00 -14.76
C GLU A 73 5.25 -21.02 -14.59
N GLY A 74 4.02 -21.51 -14.82
CA GLY A 74 2.79 -20.75 -14.60
C GLY A 74 2.77 -19.97 -13.27
N LYS A 75 1.87 -18.98 -13.18
CA LYS A 75 1.90 -17.89 -12.18
C LYS A 75 2.04 -18.34 -10.70
N LEU A 76 1.72 -19.59 -10.35
CA LEU A 76 1.86 -20.14 -9.00
C LEU A 76 2.42 -21.59 -9.00
N THR A 77 3.74 -21.74 -9.14
CA THR A 77 4.42 -23.03 -8.97
C THR A 77 4.48 -23.44 -7.49
N VAL A 78 4.36 -24.74 -7.19
CA VAL A 78 4.47 -25.31 -5.82
C VAL A 78 5.72 -24.82 -5.08
N GLY A 79 6.85 -24.67 -5.78
CA GLY A 79 8.09 -24.13 -5.20
C GLY A 79 7.99 -22.66 -4.74
N LYS A 80 7.27 -21.81 -5.48
CA LYS A 80 7.02 -20.41 -5.09
C LYS A 80 6.09 -20.36 -3.87
N VAL A 81 5.04 -21.19 -3.85
CA VAL A 81 4.14 -21.33 -2.70
C VAL A 81 4.88 -21.81 -1.45
N ARG A 82 5.76 -22.82 -1.56
CA ARG A 82 6.59 -23.28 -0.42
C ARG A 82 7.50 -22.17 0.11
N LYS A 83 8.09 -21.34 -0.76
CA LYS A 83 8.89 -20.18 -0.35
C LYS A 83 8.04 -19.14 0.39
N TYR A 84 6.84 -18.82 -0.11
CA TYR A 84 5.94 -17.91 0.59
C TYR A 84 5.46 -18.45 1.95
N ILE A 85 5.14 -19.74 2.05
CA ILE A 85 4.78 -20.38 3.32
C ILE A 85 5.97 -20.34 4.30
N ALA A 86 7.19 -20.59 3.82
CA ALA A 86 8.39 -20.51 4.66
C ALA A 86 8.61 -19.08 5.18
N ILE A 87 8.48 -18.07 4.32
CA ILE A 87 8.58 -16.65 4.72
C ILE A 87 7.44 -16.29 5.69
N ALA A 88 6.22 -16.68 5.38
CA ALA A 88 5.07 -16.45 6.25
C ALA A 88 5.27 -17.07 7.63
N ARG A 89 5.84 -18.29 7.72
CA ARG A 89 6.12 -18.95 9.01
C ARG A 89 7.13 -18.19 9.86
N VAL A 90 8.13 -17.56 9.24
CA VAL A 90 9.15 -16.75 9.93
C VAL A 90 8.59 -15.41 10.39
N VAL A 91 7.76 -14.77 9.56
CA VAL A 91 7.24 -13.42 9.83
C VAL A 91 5.95 -13.44 10.69
N SER A 92 5.22 -14.56 10.67
CA SER A 92 3.95 -14.74 11.37
C SER A 92 4.01 -14.38 12.87
N PRO A 93 5.00 -14.82 13.68
CA PRO A 93 5.05 -14.49 15.11
C PRO A 93 5.10 -12.99 15.43
N ILE A 94 5.58 -12.16 14.49
CA ILE A 94 5.69 -10.71 14.66
C ILE A 94 4.47 -9.99 14.08
N LEU A 95 3.99 -10.44 12.91
CA LEU A 95 2.81 -9.84 12.29
C LEU A 95 1.53 -10.16 13.04
N MET A 96 1.40 -11.35 13.64
CA MET A 96 0.20 -11.77 14.35
C MET A 96 -0.16 -10.81 15.50
N PRO A 97 0.77 -10.45 16.41
CA PRO A 97 0.49 -9.44 17.45
C PRO A 97 0.16 -8.05 16.89
N ILE A 98 0.82 -7.61 15.83
CA ILE A 98 0.59 -6.29 15.23
C ILE A 98 -0.79 -6.23 14.58
N ALA A 99 -1.14 -7.25 13.79
CA ALA A 99 -2.47 -7.37 13.18
C ALA A 99 -3.56 -7.39 14.26
N TYR A 100 -3.34 -8.12 15.36
CA TYR A 100 -4.26 -8.13 16.49
C TYR A 100 -4.42 -6.72 17.10
N LYS A 101 -3.31 -6.03 17.42
CA LYS A 101 -3.36 -4.66 17.97
C LYS A 101 -4.03 -3.67 17.01
N LEU A 102 -3.77 -3.76 15.71
CA LEU A 102 -4.44 -2.93 14.71
C LEU A 102 -5.94 -3.23 14.67
N SER A 103 -6.32 -4.51 14.74
CA SER A 103 -7.73 -4.90 14.76
C SER A 103 -8.47 -4.36 15.99
N THR A 104 -7.84 -4.37 17.17
CA THR A 104 -8.45 -3.85 18.40
C THR A 104 -8.55 -2.33 18.40
N VAL A 105 -7.55 -1.62 17.87
CA VAL A 105 -7.60 -0.15 17.75
C VAL A 105 -8.69 0.30 16.79
N VAL A 106 -8.82 -0.35 15.62
CA VAL A 106 -9.89 -0.04 14.66
C VAL A 106 -11.26 -0.28 15.30
N ARG A 107 -11.41 -1.40 16.03
CA ARG A 107 -12.66 -1.70 16.74
C ARG A 107 -12.96 -0.67 17.83
N ALA A 108 -11.97 -0.30 18.64
CA ALA A 108 -12.11 0.71 19.69
C ALA A 108 -12.53 2.07 19.10
N GLN A 109 -11.95 2.48 17.98
CA GLN A 109 -12.32 3.73 17.31
C GLN A 109 -13.75 3.70 16.74
N LEU A 110 -14.21 2.55 16.24
CA LEU A 110 -15.60 2.38 15.80
C LEU A 110 -16.57 2.41 16.97
N ASP A 111 -16.23 1.78 18.08
CA ASP A 111 -17.05 1.75 19.28
C ASP A 111 -17.11 3.15 19.93
N GLU A 112 -16.01 3.90 19.96
CA GLU A 112 -15.98 5.30 20.40
C GLU A 112 -16.88 6.20 19.53
N ARG A 113 -16.84 6.04 18.21
CA ARG A 113 -17.74 6.78 17.29
C ARG A 113 -19.21 6.42 17.50
N ARG A 114 -19.52 5.17 17.87
CA ARG A 114 -20.89 4.74 18.17
C ARG A 114 -21.36 5.30 19.53
N ALA A 115 -20.48 5.22 20.53
CA ALA A 115 -20.71 5.72 21.88
C ALA A 115 -20.98 7.24 21.86
N THR A 116 -20.13 8.02 21.18
CA THR A 116 -20.32 9.47 20.99
C THR A 116 -21.61 9.84 20.25
N ARG A 117 -22.04 9.04 19.27
CA ARG A 117 -23.32 9.27 18.56
C ARG A 117 -24.55 9.11 19.48
N ILE A 118 -24.46 8.18 20.43
CA ILE A 118 -25.52 7.87 21.39
C ILE A 118 -25.38 8.73 22.66
N GLY A 119 -24.21 9.33 22.90
CA GLY A 119 -23.94 10.18 24.07
C GLY A 119 -23.58 9.39 25.34
N VAL A 120 -23.14 8.14 25.20
CA VAL A 120 -22.78 7.25 26.32
C VAL A 120 -21.29 6.91 26.29
N GLY A 121 -20.76 6.45 27.43
CA GLY A 121 -19.41 5.91 27.49
C GLY A 121 -19.27 4.59 26.73
N VAL A 122 -18.05 4.27 26.25
CA VAL A 122 -17.76 3.04 25.49
C VAL A 122 -18.12 1.77 26.28
N GLY A 123 -17.99 1.80 27.62
CA GLY A 123 -18.38 0.70 28.50
C GLY A 123 -19.90 0.46 28.57
N GLU A 124 -20.71 1.50 28.40
CA GLU A 124 -22.18 1.43 28.45
C GLU A 124 -22.78 1.11 27.06
N LEU A 125 -21.97 1.12 26.00
CA LEU A 125 -22.44 0.88 24.63
C LEU A 125 -23.09 -0.51 24.46
N ALA A 126 -22.64 -1.50 25.22
CA ALA A 126 -23.20 -2.85 25.17
C ALA A 126 -24.62 -2.93 25.74
N GLU A 127 -24.99 -2.01 26.63
CA GLU A 127 -26.31 -1.96 27.27
C GLU A 127 -27.35 -1.34 26.34
N PHE A 128 -26.93 -0.43 25.46
CA PHE A 128 -27.80 0.30 24.55
C PHE A 128 -27.61 -0.16 23.10
N THR A 129 -28.47 -1.08 22.66
CA THR A 129 -28.46 -1.65 21.30
C THR A 129 -29.80 -1.46 20.59
N GLY A 130 -29.82 -1.61 19.26
CA GLY A 130 -31.03 -1.43 18.44
C GLY A 130 -31.22 -0.01 17.90
N HIS A 131 -32.42 0.28 17.37
CA HIS A 131 -32.73 1.56 16.72
C HIS A 131 -33.01 2.68 17.73
N GLY A 132 -33.57 2.32 18.88
CA GLY A 132 -33.92 3.16 20.01
C GLY A 132 -32.79 3.28 21.03
N ALA A 133 -31.60 2.72 20.77
CA ALA A 133 -30.44 2.78 21.66
C ALA A 133 -30.14 4.20 22.16
N LYS A 134 -30.25 5.19 21.27
CA LYS A 134 -30.07 6.60 21.62
C LYS A 134 -31.12 7.11 22.62
N LEU A 135 -32.38 6.76 22.43
CA LEU A 135 -33.45 7.15 23.34
C LEU A 135 -33.32 6.44 24.69
N SER A 136 -33.03 5.14 24.68
CA SER A 136 -32.80 4.37 25.90
C SER A 136 -31.63 4.90 26.73
N ALA A 137 -30.54 5.31 26.07
CA ALA A 137 -29.40 5.96 26.72
C ALA A 137 -29.78 7.29 27.38
N ARG A 138 -30.52 8.14 26.66
CA ARG A 138 -31.01 9.42 27.21
C ARG A 138 -31.95 9.21 28.39
N ILE A 139 -32.88 8.25 28.29
CA ILE A 139 -33.80 7.90 29.39
C ILE A 139 -32.99 7.46 30.62
N SER A 140 -32.00 6.57 30.46
CA SER A 140 -31.14 6.16 31.57
C SER A 140 -30.34 7.33 32.17
N GLY A 141 -29.86 8.26 31.33
CA GLY A 141 -29.25 9.50 31.77
C GLY A 141 -30.20 10.37 32.61
N ALA A 142 -31.42 10.57 32.13
CA ALA A 142 -32.46 11.31 32.84
C ALA A 142 -32.83 10.65 34.18
N GLU A 143 -32.93 9.33 34.25
CA GLU A 143 -33.15 8.58 35.50
C GLU A 143 -32.01 8.76 36.52
N ARG A 144 -30.76 8.84 36.05
CA ARG A 144 -29.61 9.13 36.93
C ARG A 144 -29.69 10.56 37.47
N SER A 145 -30.03 11.52 36.61
CA SER A 145 -30.19 12.93 37.00
C SER A 145 -31.35 13.12 37.99
N THR A 146 -32.49 12.46 37.81
CA THR A 146 -33.62 12.56 38.76
C THR A 146 -33.27 11.97 40.12
N LYS A 147 -32.60 10.82 40.18
CA LYS A 147 -32.06 10.24 41.42
C LYS A 147 -31.05 11.16 42.09
N GLN A 148 -30.23 11.87 41.32
CA GLN A 148 -29.29 12.83 41.86
C GLN A 148 -30.01 14.05 42.46
N ILE A 149 -31.09 14.53 41.82
CA ILE A 149 -31.94 15.59 42.38
C ILE A 149 -32.54 15.15 43.72
N GLU A 150 -33.07 13.93 43.80
CA GLU A 150 -33.60 13.36 45.04
C GLU A 150 -32.55 13.31 46.16
N ALA A 151 -31.31 12.92 45.82
CA ALA A 151 -30.20 12.86 46.78
C ALA A 151 -29.71 14.24 47.24
N THR A 152 -29.84 15.27 46.39
CA THR A 152 -29.27 16.61 46.65
C THR A 152 -30.29 17.55 47.29
N HIS A 153 -31.57 17.42 46.94
CA HIS A 153 -32.64 18.30 47.38
C HIS A 153 -33.70 17.50 48.13
N SER A 154 -34.00 17.92 49.36
CA SER A 154 -35.05 17.30 50.18
C SER A 154 -36.30 18.18 50.22
N GLY A 155 -37.47 17.58 50.02
CA GLY A 155 -38.76 18.26 50.10
C GLY A 155 -39.89 17.44 49.48
N GLU A 156 -41.12 17.65 49.95
CA GLU A 156 -42.31 16.91 49.46
C GLU A 156 -42.56 17.17 47.96
N GLU A 157 -42.35 18.40 47.49
CA GLU A 157 -42.48 18.75 46.08
C GLU A 157 -41.44 18.05 45.20
N VAL A 158 -40.22 17.86 45.70
CA VAL A 158 -39.16 17.13 45.00
C VAL A 158 -39.53 15.64 44.92
N GLY A 159 -40.03 15.05 46.01
CA GLY A 159 -40.50 13.66 46.01
C GLY A 159 -41.64 13.42 45.00
N LYS A 160 -42.63 14.31 44.94
CA LYS A 160 -43.72 14.24 43.95
C LYS A 160 -43.19 14.34 42.52
N PHE A 161 -42.25 15.25 42.27
CA PHE A 161 -41.62 15.40 40.96
C PHE A 161 -40.83 14.15 40.56
N VAL A 162 -39.95 13.67 41.43
CA VAL A 162 -39.12 12.48 41.17
C VAL A 162 -40.00 11.27 40.90
N SER A 163 -41.06 11.07 41.68
CA SER A 163 -42.04 9.99 41.46
C SER A 163 -42.73 10.12 40.10
N ALA A 164 -43.23 11.31 39.76
CA ALA A 164 -43.91 11.55 38.48
C ALA A 164 -42.98 11.33 37.28
N ILE A 165 -41.77 11.90 37.31
CA ILE A 165 -40.81 11.74 36.20
C ILE A 165 -40.32 10.30 36.09
N SER A 166 -40.05 9.62 37.22
CA SER A 166 -39.63 8.20 37.18
C SER A 166 -40.70 7.30 36.56
N GLY A 167 -41.98 7.57 36.87
CA GLY A 167 -43.10 6.91 36.20
C GLY A 167 -43.11 7.15 34.69
N ARG A 168 -42.97 8.42 34.27
CA ARG A 168 -42.91 8.77 32.84
C ARG A 168 -41.73 8.14 32.11
N LEU A 169 -40.54 8.14 32.70
CA LEU A 169 -39.34 7.50 32.11
C LEU A 169 -39.52 5.98 31.96
N THR A 170 -40.22 5.34 32.89
CA THR A 170 -40.59 3.92 32.79
C THR A 170 -41.57 3.66 31.62
N GLU A 171 -42.57 4.54 31.46
CA GLU A 171 -43.51 4.49 30.33
C GLU A 171 -42.79 4.70 28.98
N LEU A 172 -41.89 5.68 28.90
CA LEU A 172 -41.09 5.94 27.70
C LEU A 172 -40.17 4.76 27.35
N THR A 173 -39.55 4.12 28.34
CA THR A 173 -38.76 2.89 28.14
C THR A 173 -39.61 1.79 27.50
N THR A 174 -40.84 1.62 27.98
CA THR A 174 -41.80 0.66 27.44
C THR A 174 -42.21 1.04 26.02
N ALA A 175 -42.43 2.33 25.75
CA ALA A 175 -42.77 2.85 24.43
C ALA A 175 -41.64 2.64 23.41
N VAL A 176 -40.37 2.83 23.81
CA VAL A 176 -39.21 2.56 22.95
C VAL A 176 -39.18 1.09 22.54
N ARG A 177 -39.39 0.17 23.49
CA ARG A 177 -39.44 -1.28 23.21
C ARG A 177 -40.60 -1.63 22.28
N ALA A 178 -41.77 -1.01 22.47
CA ALA A 178 -42.91 -1.21 21.57
C ALA A 178 -42.63 -0.67 20.15
N ALA A 179 -41.94 0.47 20.04
CA ALA A 179 -41.58 1.06 18.75
C ALA A 179 -40.59 0.20 17.94
N GLU A 180 -39.71 -0.57 18.59
CA GLU A 180 -38.78 -1.49 17.91
C GLU A 180 -39.50 -2.57 17.08
N GLN A 181 -40.67 -3.02 17.53
CA GLN A 181 -41.48 -4.01 16.83
C GLN A 181 -42.28 -3.43 15.65
N MET A 182 -42.23 -2.11 15.45
CA MET A 182 -42.96 -1.44 14.37
C MET A 182 -42.16 -1.44 13.05
N PRO A 183 -42.84 -1.39 11.88
CA PRO A 183 -42.21 -1.18 10.59
C PRO A 183 -41.40 0.14 10.54
N PRO A 184 -40.36 0.24 9.70
CA PRO A 184 -39.38 1.34 9.76
C PRO A 184 -39.97 2.75 9.70
N ALA A 185 -40.98 2.98 8.84
CA ALA A 185 -41.61 4.29 8.72
C ALA A 185 -42.34 4.69 10.01
N ARG A 186 -43.11 3.76 10.59
CA ARG A 186 -43.88 3.98 11.82
C ARG A 186 -42.97 4.07 13.04
N ARG A 187 -41.90 3.26 13.10
CA ARG A 187 -40.87 3.31 14.13
C ARG A 187 -40.20 4.68 14.22
N LYS A 188 -39.83 5.27 13.08
CA LYS A 188 -39.23 6.62 13.05
C LYS A 188 -40.16 7.69 13.64
N ILE A 189 -41.45 7.64 13.30
CA ILE A 189 -42.45 8.57 13.81
C ILE A 189 -42.63 8.38 15.33
N ALA A 190 -42.72 7.12 15.78
CA ALA A 190 -42.83 6.81 17.21
C ALA A 190 -41.59 7.29 17.99
N HIS A 191 -40.38 7.03 17.50
CA HIS A 191 -39.15 7.52 18.10
C HIS A 191 -39.06 9.05 18.13
N ALA A 192 -39.56 9.75 17.11
CA ALA A 192 -39.61 11.21 17.11
C ALA A 192 -40.56 11.74 18.19
N ALA A 193 -41.74 11.15 18.34
CA ALA A 193 -42.68 11.53 19.39
C ALA A 193 -42.10 11.29 20.80
N ILE A 194 -41.49 10.11 21.02
CA ILE A 194 -40.79 9.78 22.27
C ILE A 194 -39.64 10.78 22.54
N SER A 195 -38.90 11.17 21.51
CA SER A 195 -37.82 12.16 21.66
C SER A 195 -38.35 13.50 22.15
N ASN A 196 -39.45 13.99 21.58
CA ASN A 196 -40.02 15.29 21.96
C ASN A 196 -40.52 15.29 23.41
N GLU A 197 -41.17 14.20 23.85
CA GLU A 197 -41.58 14.04 25.25
C GLU A 197 -40.38 14.01 26.19
N LEU A 198 -39.31 13.30 25.79
CA LEU A 198 -38.08 13.23 26.57
C LEU A 198 -37.36 14.59 26.64
N ASP A 199 -37.37 15.38 25.56
CA ASP A 199 -36.80 16.73 25.55
C ASP A 199 -37.50 17.64 26.58
N GLY A 200 -38.82 17.51 26.74
CA GLY A 200 -39.59 18.22 27.77
C GLY A 200 -39.21 17.80 29.19
N ILE A 201 -39.07 16.49 29.44
CA ILE A 201 -38.62 15.96 30.74
C ILE A 201 -37.21 16.44 31.07
N GLU A 202 -36.28 16.39 30.11
CA GLU A 202 -34.91 16.84 30.30
C GLU A 202 -34.86 18.35 30.60
N ALA A 203 -35.71 19.16 29.96
CA ALA A 203 -35.84 20.57 30.28
C ALA A 203 -36.32 20.81 31.72
N ASP A 204 -37.32 20.05 32.19
CA ASP A 204 -37.81 20.14 33.57
C ASP A 204 -36.74 19.76 34.60
N ILE A 205 -35.94 18.73 34.31
CA ILE A 205 -34.80 18.31 35.14
C ILE A 205 -33.76 19.44 35.18
N LEU A 206 -33.38 19.99 34.02
CA LEU A 206 -32.41 21.09 33.93
C LEU A 206 -32.87 22.35 34.68
N ALA A 207 -34.15 22.71 34.55
CA ALA A 207 -34.73 23.85 35.24
C ALA A 207 -34.60 23.72 36.77
N ARG A 208 -34.73 22.50 37.31
CA ARG A 208 -34.55 22.20 38.74
C ARG A 208 -33.09 22.15 39.17
N LEU A 209 -32.18 21.83 38.25
CA LEU A 209 -30.74 21.96 38.45
C LEU A 209 -30.25 23.42 38.31
N GLY A 210 -31.15 24.36 37.99
CA GLY A 210 -30.85 25.79 37.88
C GLY A 210 -30.37 26.24 36.50
N VAL A 211 -30.49 25.40 35.48
CA VAL A 211 -30.13 25.71 34.09
C VAL A 211 -31.42 26.05 33.33
N ARG A 212 -31.49 27.25 32.73
CA ARG A 212 -32.63 27.74 31.94
C ARG A 212 -32.20 28.14 30.55
#